data_AF-F8ALB4-F1
#
_entry.id   AF-F8ALB4-F1
#
_cell.length_a   1.000
_cell.length_b   1.000
_cell.length_c   1.000
_cell.angle_alpha   90.00
_cell.angle_beta   90.00
_cell.angle_gamma   90.00
#
_symmetry.space_group_name_H-M   'P 1'
#
loop_
_entity.id
_entity.type
_entity.pdbx_description
1 polymer ?
#
loop_
_entity_poly.entity_id
_entity_poly.type
_entity_poly.pdbx_seq_one_letter_code
_entity_poly.pdbx_strand_id
1 'polypeptide(L)'
;MSEIKIIRDPIYADIPLNGSELSLIDTPEFQRLRNIKQTGLTCMVYPSANHTRFEHSIGTMHVAGEISKNLEDVDRELIRIAALLHDIGHPPFSHTLEICGYNHEYITRKKIKKMDFESYTPNEVIDVLQSKGFEGALLSGDVDADRMDYLLRDSYHTGVAYGSIDYARLIRCMVLLDDIRPKLGVLGKGLIAVESLLIARYQMYPTVYMHPTSRIAEIMLKNATIYGLNEKLFNLNDLSTMDDIDLVATLRRSSDEECNKLIKMLDKRHLFKNILTFRYDDLTPEEKWLLINLNEEDVKQLEMELSEKLGTTVFLDIPDYPKINEHNVTVIIDNKRYKLDEISPLAKNLKWAYMKSWDVRVYIPPEHYKLLKNENKFKENNKKEVIFDCIRKKHKKSMMLDIMQNEGVIKGRGRLLTIAKEMGMSESEFLSELQKLIFCGLIKENVVKVRGTYRYDYAINL
;
A
#
# COMPACT_ATOMS: atom_id res chain seq x y z
N MET A 1 25.22 30.52 14.82
CA MET A 1 23.97 30.13 14.14
C MET A 1 24.33 28.93 13.29
N SER A 2 23.73 27.77 13.52
CA SER A 2 23.88 26.64 12.59
C SER A 2 23.40 27.11 11.22
N GLU A 3 24.19 26.82 10.18
CA GLU A 3 23.90 27.23 8.82
C GLU A 3 22.66 26.46 8.32
N ILE A 4 21.55 27.17 8.07
CA ILE A 4 20.33 26.55 7.54
C ILE A 4 20.58 26.26 6.06
N LYS A 5 20.56 24.99 5.68
CA LYS A 5 20.65 24.58 4.27
C LYS A 5 19.25 24.57 3.67
N ILE A 6 19.13 24.92 2.40
CA ILE A 6 17.86 24.90 1.67
C ILE A 6 17.96 23.90 0.53
N ILE A 7 16.95 23.04 0.40
CA ILE A 7 16.74 22.20 -0.78
C ILE A 7 15.55 22.75 -1.57
N ARG A 8 15.73 22.88 -2.88
CA ARG A 8 14.65 23.23 -3.80
C ARG A 8 13.87 21.98 -4.19
N ASP A 9 12.57 21.99 -3.95
CA ASP A 9 11.61 20.97 -4.31
C ASP A 9 10.53 21.57 -5.24
N PRO A 10 10.11 20.88 -6.32
CA PRO A 10 9.15 21.43 -7.28
C PRO A 10 7.72 21.58 -6.74
N ILE A 11 7.37 20.88 -5.67
CA ILE A 11 6.04 20.87 -5.04
C ILE A 11 6.00 21.90 -3.91
N TYR A 12 7.02 21.90 -3.05
CA TYR A 12 7.05 22.72 -1.83
C TYR A 12 7.95 23.96 -1.92
N ALA A 13 8.58 24.20 -3.07
CA ALA A 13 9.55 25.26 -3.28
C ALA A 13 10.79 25.11 -2.38
N ASP A 14 11.01 25.98 -1.40
CA ASP A 14 12.22 25.97 -0.58
C ASP A 14 11.98 25.23 0.73
N ILE A 15 12.65 24.09 0.91
CA ILE A 15 12.58 23.28 2.12
C ILE A 15 13.84 23.56 2.97
N PRO A 16 13.69 24.21 4.14
CA PRO A 16 14.81 24.44 5.05
C PRO A 16 15.15 23.15 5.82
N LEU A 17 16.45 22.94 6.02
CA LEU A 17 17.04 21.84 6.79
C LEU A 17 17.89 22.38 7.94
N ASN A 18 17.76 21.76 9.11
CA ASN A 18 18.67 22.00 10.24
C ASN A 18 19.90 21.07 10.17
N GLY A 19 20.83 21.23 11.13
CA GLY A 19 22.07 20.42 11.19
C GLY A 19 21.81 18.92 11.37
N SER A 20 20.92 18.56 12.31
CA SER A 20 20.51 17.18 12.59
C SER A 20 19.93 16.47 11.36
N GLU A 21 19.07 17.17 10.61
CA GLU A 21 18.44 16.65 9.38
C GLU A 21 19.48 16.47 8.28
N LEU A 22 20.39 17.45 8.13
CA LEU A 22 21.43 17.39 7.12
C LEU A 22 22.41 16.25 7.35
N SER A 23 22.83 16.02 8.60
CA SER A 23 23.76 14.92 8.93
C SER A 23 23.15 13.55 8.62
N LEU A 24 21.84 13.37 8.84
CA LEU A 24 21.10 12.16 8.47
C LEU A 24 20.96 12.03 6.94
N ILE A 25 20.65 13.12 6.24
CA ILE A 25 20.54 13.13 4.77
C ILE A 25 21.87 12.74 4.12
N ASP A 26 23.01 13.19 4.67
CA ASP A 26 24.33 12.93 4.10
C ASP A 26 24.83 11.49 4.37
N THR A 27 24.10 10.66 5.12
CA THR A 27 24.44 9.24 5.32
C THR A 27 24.33 8.43 4.02
N PRO A 28 25.20 7.41 3.81
CA PRO A 28 25.08 6.51 2.66
C PRO A 28 23.72 5.81 2.57
N GLU A 29 23.14 5.45 3.71
CA GLU A 29 21.84 4.79 3.80
C GLU A 29 20.71 5.66 3.24
N PHE A 30 20.74 6.96 3.50
CA PHE A 30 19.76 7.91 2.98
C PHE A 30 20.06 8.31 1.53
N GLN A 31 21.33 8.55 1.19
CA GLN A 31 21.74 8.89 -0.19
C GLN A 31 21.39 7.77 -1.19
N ARG A 32 21.38 6.49 -0.77
CA ARG A 32 20.89 5.35 -1.57
C ARG A 32 19.49 5.59 -2.13
N LEU A 33 18.62 6.28 -1.40
CA LEU A 33 17.24 6.52 -1.82
C LEU A 33 17.14 7.33 -3.13
N ARG A 34 18.21 8.05 -3.53
CA ARG A 34 18.29 8.75 -4.83
C ARG A 34 18.21 7.83 -6.04
N ASN A 35 18.47 6.54 -5.84
CA ASN A 35 18.47 5.53 -6.88
C ASN A 35 17.35 4.50 -6.67
N ILE A 36 16.37 4.80 -5.81
CA ILE A 36 15.21 3.93 -5.57
C ILE A 36 13.95 4.70 -5.98
N LYS A 37 13.33 4.32 -7.09
CA LYS A 37 12.12 4.98 -7.60
C LYS A 37 10.95 4.84 -6.63
N GLN A 38 10.26 5.95 -6.36
CA GLN A 38 9.09 5.99 -5.48
C GLN A 38 8.02 5.01 -5.95
N THR A 39 7.64 5.10 -7.22
CA THR A 39 6.53 4.34 -7.81
C THR A 39 7.01 3.16 -8.67
N GLY A 40 8.16 2.56 -8.33
CA GLY A 40 8.71 1.38 -9.00
C GLY A 40 8.77 1.52 -10.52
N LEU A 41 8.09 0.61 -11.24
CA LEU A 41 8.07 0.56 -12.71
C LEU A 41 6.95 1.38 -13.36
N THR A 42 6.28 2.28 -12.63
CA THR A 42 5.29 3.21 -13.18
C THR A 42 5.83 4.06 -14.34
N CYS A 43 7.16 4.28 -14.40
CA CYS A 43 7.83 4.93 -15.54
C CYS A 43 7.60 4.22 -16.89
N MET A 44 7.26 2.93 -16.88
CA MET A 44 6.89 2.17 -18.09
C MET A 44 5.58 2.65 -18.73
N VAL A 45 4.77 3.39 -17.98
CA VAL A 45 3.49 3.97 -18.42
C VAL A 45 3.58 5.49 -18.50
N TYR A 46 4.15 6.10 -17.45
CA TYR A 46 4.31 7.54 -17.31
C TYR A 46 5.80 7.88 -17.34
N PRO A 47 6.39 8.19 -18.52
CA PRO A 47 7.85 8.31 -18.65
C PRO A 47 8.52 9.34 -17.74
N SER A 48 7.75 10.29 -17.17
CA SER A 48 8.23 11.32 -16.24
C SER A 48 8.19 10.90 -14.76
N ALA A 49 7.58 9.75 -14.43
CA ALA A 49 7.52 9.18 -13.09
C ALA A 49 8.87 8.54 -12.68
N ASN A 50 9.91 9.38 -12.61
CA ASN A 50 11.28 9.01 -12.27
C ASN A 50 11.68 9.46 -10.87
N HIS A 51 10.78 10.10 -10.13
CA HIS A 51 11.04 10.55 -8.78
C HIS A 51 11.33 9.38 -7.84
N THR A 52 12.09 9.68 -6.80
CA THR A 52 12.73 8.70 -5.93
C THR A 52 12.27 8.87 -4.49
N ARG A 53 12.56 7.86 -3.67
CA ARG A 53 12.25 7.90 -2.24
C ARG A 53 13.01 9.02 -1.51
N PHE A 54 14.08 9.54 -2.09
CA PHE A 54 14.86 10.63 -1.51
C PHE A 54 14.04 11.92 -1.39
N GLU A 55 13.49 12.42 -2.49
CA GLU A 55 12.67 13.64 -2.47
C GLU A 55 11.32 13.42 -1.77
N HIS A 56 10.74 12.22 -1.85
CA HIS A 56 9.57 11.86 -1.07
C HIS A 56 9.83 11.96 0.44
N SER A 57 10.93 11.37 0.92
CA SER A 57 11.30 11.41 2.34
C SER A 57 11.50 12.85 2.86
N ILE A 58 12.14 13.71 2.05
CA ILE A 58 12.33 15.13 2.38
C ILE A 58 10.99 15.88 2.37
N GLY A 59 10.12 15.59 1.41
CA GLY A 59 8.81 16.22 1.32
C GLY A 59 7.86 15.78 2.44
N THR A 60 7.84 14.49 2.80
CA THR A 60 7.11 13.96 3.97
C THR A 60 7.60 14.61 5.27
N MET A 61 8.92 14.75 5.45
CA MET A 61 9.50 15.53 6.56
C MET A 61 9.03 16.99 6.56
N HIS A 62 9.00 17.65 5.40
CA HIS A 62 8.51 19.01 5.28
C HIS A 62 7.04 19.11 5.71
N VAL A 63 6.17 18.29 5.13
CA VAL A 63 4.73 18.29 5.42
C VAL A 63 4.47 17.99 6.88
N ALA A 64 5.11 16.98 7.47
CA ALA A 64 4.95 16.65 8.89
C ALA A 64 5.39 17.82 9.79
N GLY A 65 6.48 18.50 9.41
CA GLY A 65 6.97 19.71 10.07
C GLY A 65 6.07 20.94 9.91
N GLU A 66 5.24 21.02 8.87
CA GLU A 66 4.22 22.07 8.71
C GLU A 66 2.93 21.74 9.49
N ILE A 67 2.57 20.46 9.57
CA ILE A 67 1.45 20.00 10.41
C ILE A 67 1.73 20.33 11.88
N SER A 68 2.91 19.96 12.38
CA SER A 68 3.27 20.15 13.79
C SER A 68 3.32 21.63 14.23
N LYS A 69 3.54 22.60 13.32
CA LYS A 69 3.52 24.03 13.68
C LYS A 69 2.17 24.51 14.22
N ASN A 70 1.08 23.84 13.85
CA ASN A 70 -0.28 24.24 14.23
C ASN A 70 -0.82 23.41 15.39
N LEU A 71 -0.01 22.52 15.97
CA LEU A 71 -0.43 21.59 17.01
C LEU A 71 0.46 21.80 18.25
N GLU A 72 -0.18 21.98 19.39
CA GLU A 72 0.49 21.96 20.69
C GLU A 72 0.85 20.51 21.04
N ASP A 73 1.83 20.29 21.93
CA ASP A 73 2.23 18.95 22.42
C ASP A 73 2.80 17.96 21.38
N VAL A 74 3.32 18.46 20.25
CA VAL A 74 4.05 17.67 19.25
C VAL A 74 5.51 18.11 19.21
N ASP A 75 6.45 17.18 19.40
CA ASP A 75 7.85 17.46 19.16
C ASP A 75 8.12 17.57 17.64
N ARG A 76 8.29 18.81 17.18
CA ARG A 76 8.50 19.13 15.77
C ARG A 76 9.81 18.58 15.20
N GLU A 77 10.90 18.54 15.97
CA GLU A 77 12.18 18.04 15.46
C GLU A 77 12.13 16.51 15.38
N LEU A 78 11.58 15.85 16.39
CA LEU A 78 11.42 14.39 16.42
C LEU A 78 10.55 13.89 15.26
N ILE A 79 9.37 14.49 15.02
CA ILE A 79 8.49 14.07 13.92
C ILE A 79 9.13 14.31 12.56
N ARG A 80 9.92 15.38 12.39
CA ARG A 80 10.65 15.63 11.14
C ARG A 80 11.71 14.57 10.91
N ILE A 81 12.50 14.22 11.92
CA ILE A 81 13.50 13.15 11.83
C ILE A 81 12.84 11.80 11.52
N ALA A 82 11.75 11.45 12.20
CA ALA A 82 11.02 10.21 11.94
C ALA A 82 10.44 10.16 10.52
N ALA A 83 9.79 11.25 10.09
CA ALA A 83 9.25 11.38 8.74
C ALA A 83 10.34 11.35 7.66
N LEU A 84 11.52 11.89 7.92
CA LEU A 84 12.66 11.80 7.02
C LEU A 84 13.11 10.33 6.85
N LEU A 85 13.12 9.54 7.91
CA LEU A 85 13.70 8.19 7.90
C LEU A 85 12.70 7.06 7.64
N HIS A 86 11.39 7.36 7.54
CA HIS A 86 10.33 6.34 7.49
C HIS A 86 10.55 5.28 6.39
N ASP A 87 11.09 5.71 5.25
CA ASP A 87 11.28 4.91 4.04
C ASP A 87 12.70 4.40 3.81
N ILE A 88 13.63 4.63 4.76
CA ILE A 88 15.05 4.27 4.58
C ILE A 88 15.31 2.77 4.43
N GLY A 89 14.32 1.94 4.80
CA GLY A 89 14.34 0.49 4.68
C GLY A 89 13.80 -0.09 3.37
N HIS A 90 13.32 0.73 2.44
CA HIS A 90 12.78 0.22 1.19
C HIS A 90 13.84 -0.48 0.32
N PRO A 91 13.46 -1.59 -0.34
CA PRO A 91 14.30 -2.25 -1.32
C PRO A 91 14.25 -1.51 -2.67
N PRO A 92 15.09 -1.90 -3.64
CA PRO A 92 14.97 -1.47 -5.02
C PRO A 92 13.54 -1.64 -5.54
N PHE A 93 13.07 -0.70 -6.36
CA PHE A 93 11.71 -0.65 -6.89
C PHE A 93 10.60 -0.72 -5.83
N SER A 94 10.90 -0.29 -4.59
CA SER A 94 9.88 0.03 -3.60
C SER A 94 9.04 -1.19 -3.20
N HIS A 95 7.72 -1.04 -3.05
CA HIS A 95 6.85 -2.15 -2.63
C HIS A 95 6.85 -3.33 -3.60
N THR A 96 7.30 -3.16 -4.85
CA THR A 96 7.39 -4.26 -5.83
C THR A 96 8.21 -5.44 -5.31
N LEU A 97 9.25 -5.17 -4.51
CA LEU A 97 10.19 -6.17 -4.01
C LEU A 97 10.06 -6.46 -2.51
N GLU A 98 8.89 -6.21 -1.93
CA GLU A 98 8.50 -6.78 -0.63
C GLU A 98 8.08 -8.25 -0.78
N ILE A 99 9.02 -9.06 -1.23
CA ILE A 99 8.83 -10.46 -1.61
C ILE A 99 9.51 -11.38 -0.60
N CYS A 100 9.09 -12.64 -0.52
CA CYS A 100 9.76 -13.67 0.27
C CYS A 100 9.98 -13.27 1.74
N GLY A 101 9.05 -12.48 2.31
CA GLY A 101 9.11 -12.01 3.69
C GLY A 101 9.97 -10.76 3.93
N TYR A 102 10.49 -10.10 2.88
CA TYR A 102 11.11 -8.78 3.03
C TYR A 102 10.08 -7.78 3.56
N ASN A 103 10.41 -7.08 4.64
CA ASN A 103 9.54 -6.09 5.27
C ASN A 103 10.32 -4.78 5.45
N HIS A 104 9.96 -3.76 4.68
CA HIS A 104 10.69 -2.49 4.68
C HIS A 104 10.67 -1.82 6.07
N GLU A 105 9.55 -1.85 6.80
CA GLU A 105 9.47 -1.25 8.14
C GLU A 105 10.45 -1.90 9.13
N TYR A 106 10.60 -3.23 9.08
CA TYR A 106 11.56 -3.96 9.90
C TYR A 106 12.99 -3.54 9.57
N ILE A 107 13.30 -3.40 8.27
CA ILE A 107 14.62 -2.95 7.81
C ILE A 107 14.86 -1.48 8.20
N THR A 108 13.86 -0.60 8.09
CA THR A 108 13.89 0.80 8.55
C THR A 108 14.30 0.82 10.03
N ARG A 109 13.60 0.08 10.89
CA ARG A 109 13.92 0.00 12.33
C ARG A 109 15.34 -0.54 12.57
N LYS A 110 15.77 -1.54 11.79
CA LYS A 110 17.12 -2.11 11.91
C LYS A 110 18.23 -1.13 11.53
N LYS A 111 17.99 -0.26 10.53
CA LYS A 111 18.92 0.81 10.14
C LYS A 111 18.95 1.91 11.19
N ILE A 112 17.80 2.39 11.64
CA ILE A 112 17.67 3.45 12.66
C ILE A 112 18.37 3.06 13.97
N LYS A 113 18.26 1.80 14.40
CA LYS A 113 18.97 1.30 15.60
C LYS A 113 20.50 1.46 15.57
N LYS A 114 21.09 1.67 14.39
CA LYS A 114 22.53 1.82 14.18
C LYS A 114 22.93 3.25 13.85
N MET A 115 21.97 4.17 13.78
CA MET A 115 22.22 5.58 13.48
C MET A 115 22.45 6.35 14.76
N ASP A 116 23.30 7.37 14.66
CA ASP A 116 23.55 8.33 15.73
C ASP A 116 22.66 9.56 15.52
N PHE A 117 22.08 10.04 16.61
CA PHE A 117 21.18 11.19 16.64
C PHE A 117 21.69 12.19 17.68
N GLU A 118 21.64 13.49 17.38
CA GLU A 118 22.14 14.54 18.28
C GLU A 118 21.26 14.72 19.51
N SER A 119 19.94 14.76 19.31
CA SER A 119 18.95 15.15 20.33
C SER A 119 18.04 14.01 20.80
N TYR A 120 18.10 12.83 20.17
CA TYR A 120 17.16 11.74 20.38
C TYR A 120 17.86 10.39 20.46
N THR A 121 17.18 9.39 21.00
CA THR A 121 17.60 8.00 20.91
C THR A 121 16.97 7.33 19.68
N PRO A 122 17.61 6.28 19.12
CA PRO A 122 16.99 5.48 18.06
C PRO A 122 15.61 4.92 18.42
N ASN A 123 15.36 4.63 19.70
CA ASN A 123 14.09 4.07 20.15
C ASN A 123 12.96 5.10 20.11
N GLU A 124 13.22 6.37 20.43
CA GLU A 124 12.22 7.44 20.33
C GLU A 124 11.77 7.62 18.88
N VAL A 125 12.71 7.64 17.93
CA VAL A 125 12.40 7.71 16.49
C VAL A 125 11.58 6.49 16.04
N ILE A 126 11.97 5.28 16.49
CA ILE A 126 11.24 4.04 16.17
C ILE A 126 9.83 4.04 16.75
N ASP A 127 9.64 4.60 17.95
CA ASP A 127 8.33 4.68 18.59
C ASP A 127 7.37 5.55 17.76
N VAL A 128 7.84 6.68 17.22
CA VAL A 128 7.06 7.49 16.28
C VAL A 128 6.69 6.70 15.02
N LEU A 129 7.64 5.99 14.41
CA LEU A 129 7.38 5.14 13.24
C LEU A 129 6.39 4.00 13.52
N GLN A 130 6.30 3.55 14.78
CA GLN A 130 5.32 2.57 15.23
C GLN A 130 3.95 3.20 15.59
N SER A 131 3.70 4.43 15.13
CA SER A 131 2.45 5.16 15.36
C SER A 131 2.16 5.39 16.86
N LYS A 132 3.21 5.55 17.68
CA LYS A 132 3.07 5.93 19.10
C LYS A 132 3.13 7.46 19.26
N GLY A 133 2.43 7.97 20.26
CA GLY A 133 2.38 9.41 20.54
C GLY A 133 1.60 10.19 19.50
N PHE A 134 1.56 11.52 19.67
CA PHE A 134 0.92 12.41 18.70
C PHE A 134 1.74 12.50 17.42
N GLU A 135 3.07 12.49 17.52
CA GLU A 135 4.02 12.45 16.41
C GLU A 135 3.70 11.28 15.47
N GLY A 136 3.50 10.07 16.01
CA GLY A 136 3.18 8.90 15.20
C GLY A 136 1.89 9.05 14.40
N ALA A 137 0.90 9.75 14.95
CA ALA A 137 -0.38 10.01 14.27
C ALA A 137 -0.25 10.99 13.09
N LEU A 138 0.79 11.84 13.06
CA LEU A 138 1.09 12.75 11.94
C LEU A 138 1.69 12.02 10.74
N LEU A 139 2.37 10.89 10.96
CA LEU A 139 3.05 10.13 9.93
C LEU A 139 2.25 8.90 9.46
N SER A 140 1.50 8.27 10.38
CA SER A 140 0.71 7.07 10.11
C SER A 140 -0.68 7.24 10.73
N GLY A 141 -1.58 7.85 9.97
CA GLY A 141 -2.91 8.27 10.42
C GLY A 141 -4.01 7.95 9.42
N ASP A 142 -5.22 8.47 9.61
CA ASP A 142 -6.23 8.42 8.54
C ASP A 142 -5.99 9.52 7.50
N VAL A 143 -5.32 10.60 7.90
CA VAL A 143 -4.77 11.65 7.04
C VAL A 143 -3.42 12.02 7.63
N ASP A 144 -2.33 11.76 6.90
CA ASP A 144 -0.96 11.90 7.38
C ASP A 144 -0.07 12.61 6.35
N ALA A 145 1.15 12.96 6.79
CA ALA A 145 2.13 13.66 5.99
C ALA A 145 2.62 12.84 4.78
N ASP A 146 2.81 11.54 4.97
CA ASP A 146 3.25 10.61 3.92
C ASP A 146 2.27 10.63 2.73
N ARG A 147 0.97 10.45 3.00
CA ARG A 147 -0.06 10.49 1.95
C ARG A 147 -0.17 11.82 1.25
N MET A 148 -0.05 12.91 1.99
CA MET A 148 -0.09 14.24 1.37
C MET A 148 1.08 14.44 0.41
N ASP A 149 2.29 13.99 0.78
CA ASP A 149 3.44 14.08 -0.11
C ASP A 149 3.26 13.18 -1.33
N TYR A 150 3.08 11.88 -1.15
CA TYR A 150 3.10 10.98 -2.30
C TYR A 150 1.95 11.28 -3.27
N LEU A 151 0.75 11.67 -2.80
CA LEU A 151 -0.35 11.98 -3.72
C LEU A 151 -0.04 13.19 -4.61
N LEU A 152 0.51 14.26 -4.02
CA LEU A 152 0.93 15.44 -4.78
C LEU A 152 2.10 15.12 -5.70
N ARG A 153 3.11 14.41 -5.18
CA ARG A 153 4.35 14.11 -5.90
C ARG A 153 4.14 13.15 -7.04
N ASP A 154 3.44 12.06 -6.80
CA ASP A 154 3.12 11.08 -7.83
C ASP A 154 2.27 11.73 -8.92
N SER A 155 1.29 12.56 -8.55
CA SER A 155 0.46 13.30 -9.52
C SER A 155 1.29 14.27 -10.35
N TYR A 156 2.19 15.03 -9.72
CA TYR A 156 3.10 15.95 -10.40
C TYR A 156 3.99 15.23 -11.41
N HIS A 157 4.65 14.14 -11.00
CA HIS A 157 5.62 13.42 -11.84
C HIS A 157 4.97 12.52 -12.89
N THR A 158 3.77 12.00 -12.65
CA THR A 158 3.01 11.26 -13.67
C THR A 158 2.28 12.18 -14.65
N GLY A 159 2.06 13.45 -14.28
CA GLY A 159 1.32 14.43 -15.08
C GLY A 159 -0.19 14.23 -15.05
N VAL A 160 -0.72 13.36 -14.19
CA VAL A 160 -2.17 13.20 -14.02
C VAL A 160 -2.68 14.30 -13.10
N ALA A 161 -3.74 15.01 -13.47
CA ALA A 161 -4.28 16.12 -12.69
C ALA A 161 -5.11 15.68 -11.46
N TYR A 162 -5.11 14.39 -11.15
CA TYR A 162 -5.99 13.80 -10.13
C TYR A 162 -5.49 13.97 -8.69
N GLY A 163 -4.19 14.15 -8.46
CA GLY A 163 -3.62 14.29 -7.11
C GLY A 163 -3.58 15.71 -6.55
N SER A 164 -4.26 16.67 -7.18
CA SER A 164 -4.30 18.05 -6.71
C SER A 164 -5.11 18.18 -5.41
N ILE A 165 -4.42 18.21 -4.27
CA ILE A 165 -5.02 18.39 -2.94
C ILE A 165 -4.72 19.79 -2.39
N ASP A 166 -5.70 20.42 -1.73
CA ASP A 166 -5.48 21.64 -0.94
C ASP A 166 -4.90 21.27 0.43
N TYR A 167 -3.66 20.77 0.42
CA TYR A 167 -2.96 20.32 1.63
C TYR A 167 -2.78 21.47 2.63
N ALA A 168 -2.55 22.71 2.16
CA ALA A 168 -2.40 23.87 3.03
C ALA A 168 -3.69 24.18 3.82
N ARG A 169 -4.87 24.06 3.19
CA ARG A 169 -6.15 24.18 3.91
C ARG A 169 -6.35 23.03 4.87
N LEU A 170 -6.00 21.81 4.47
CA LEU A 170 -6.13 20.62 5.30
C LEU A 170 -5.31 20.73 6.58
N ILE A 171 -4.02 21.08 6.46
CA ILE A 171 -3.09 21.31 7.58
C ILE A 171 -3.66 22.32 8.58
N ARG A 172 -4.16 23.48 8.10
CA ARG A 172 -4.76 24.52 8.96
C ARG A 172 -6.06 24.09 9.69
N CYS A 173 -6.64 22.96 9.30
CA CYS A 173 -7.86 22.42 9.89
C CYS A 173 -7.59 21.17 10.73
N MET A 174 -6.36 20.68 10.78
CA MET A 174 -5.99 19.52 11.60
C MET A 174 -5.96 19.89 13.08
N VAL A 175 -6.37 18.94 13.92
CA VAL A 175 -6.37 19.05 15.37
C VAL A 175 -6.01 17.72 16.00
N LEU A 176 -5.37 17.76 17.16
CA LEU A 176 -5.14 16.57 17.96
C LEU A 176 -6.44 16.14 18.65
N LEU A 177 -6.67 14.84 18.65
CA LEU A 177 -7.74 14.20 19.40
C LEU A 177 -7.11 13.35 20.50
N ASP A 178 -7.43 13.71 21.74
CA ASP A 178 -7.12 12.90 22.91
C ASP A 178 -8.17 11.77 23.02
N ASP A 179 -7.84 10.65 22.38
CA ASP A 179 -8.54 9.38 22.44
C ASP A 179 -7.67 8.36 23.19
N ILE A 180 -8.16 7.12 23.40
CA ILE A 180 -7.36 6.01 23.97
C ILE A 180 -6.01 5.85 23.27
N ARG A 181 -5.95 6.21 21.97
CA ARG A 181 -4.71 6.41 21.23
C ARG A 181 -4.75 7.80 20.59
N PRO A 182 -3.64 8.56 20.63
CA PRO A 182 -3.48 9.79 19.88
C PRO A 182 -3.94 9.67 18.43
N LYS A 183 -4.74 10.63 17.96
CA LYS A 183 -5.23 10.68 16.57
C LYS A 183 -5.30 12.10 16.04
N LEU A 184 -5.25 12.21 14.72
CA LEU A 184 -5.59 13.45 14.02
C LEU A 184 -7.08 13.49 13.68
N GLY A 185 -7.71 14.61 14.05
CA GLY A 185 -9.03 15.02 13.58
C GLY A 185 -8.95 16.20 12.64
N VAL A 186 -10.08 16.52 12.01
CA VAL A 186 -10.20 17.69 11.14
C VAL A 186 -11.40 18.54 11.56
N LEU A 187 -11.23 19.85 11.66
CA LEU A 187 -12.32 20.78 11.91
C LEU A 187 -13.30 20.79 10.73
N GLY A 188 -14.59 21.02 10.97
CA GLY A 188 -15.64 21.00 9.94
C GLY A 188 -15.37 21.91 8.73
N LYS A 189 -14.69 23.05 8.97
CA LYS A 189 -14.24 23.98 7.91
C LYS A 189 -13.19 23.38 6.94
N GLY A 190 -12.64 22.22 7.26
CA GLY A 190 -11.71 21.42 6.45
C GLY A 190 -12.35 20.23 5.75
N LEU A 191 -13.67 20.02 5.88
CA LEU A 191 -14.38 18.88 5.29
C LEU A 191 -14.09 18.70 3.79
N ILE A 192 -14.23 19.77 3.01
CA ILE A 192 -13.97 19.75 1.56
C ILE A 192 -12.52 19.39 1.23
N ALA A 193 -11.56 19.83 2.06
CA ALA A 193 -10.15 19.51 1.83
C ALA A 193 -9.86 18.01 2.06
N VAL A 194 -10.49 17.40 3.07
CA VAL A 194 -10.42 15.95 3.30
C VAL A 194 -11.10 15.18 2.17
N GLU A 195 -12.28 15.62 1.73
CA GLU A 195 -12.98 15.01 0.60
C GLU A 195 -12.15 15.07 -0.69
N SER A 196 -11.48 16.19 -0.95
CA SER A 196 -10.57 16.35 -2.08
C SER A 196 -9.41 15.35 -2.02
N LEU A 197 -8.85 15.10 -0.82
CA LEU A 197 -7.81 14.09 -0.63
C LEU A 197 -8.33 12.67 -0.91
N LEU A 198 -9.55 12.35 -0.47
CA LEU A 198 -10.17 11.06 -0.78
C LEU A 198 -10.43 10.87 -2.28
N ILE A 199 -10.92 11.90 -2.97
CA ILE A 199 -11.13 11.87 -4.42
C ILE A 199 -9.80 11.65 -5.12
N ALA A 200 -8.78 12.43 -4.75
CA ALA A 200 -7.45 12.33 -5.33
C ALA A 200 -6.90 10.91 -5.21
N ARG A 201 -6.95 10.33 -4.01
CA ARG A 201 -6.51 8.95 -3.79
C ARG A 201 -7.32 7.93 -4.59
N TYR A 202 -8.65 8.09 -4.61
CA TYR A 202 -9.53 7.22 -5.39
C TYR A 202 -9.21 7.25 -6.88
N GLN A 203 -8.85 8.42 -7.43
CA GLN A 203 -8.50 8.56 -8.84
C GLN A 203 -7.08 8.07 -9.14
N MET A 204 -6.11 8.36 -8.27
CA MET A 204 -4.72 7.93 -8.40
C MET A 204 -4.58 6.41 -8.39
N TYR A 205 -5.34 5.72 -7.55
CA TYR A 205 -5.19 4.27 -7.37
C TYR A 205 -5.41 3.42 -8.63
N PRO A 206 -6.58 3.44 -9.30
CA PRO A 206 -6.77 2.69 -10.53
C PRO A 206 -5.93 3.24 -11.69
N THR A 207 -5.66 4.55 -11.71
CA THR A 207 -5.01 5.23 -12.84
C THR A 207 -3.51 5.02 -12.87
N VAL A 208 -2.86 5.06 -11.70
CA VAL A 208 -1.40 5.04 -11.56
C VAL A 208 -0.97 3.74 -10.89
N TYR A 209 -1.36 3.52 -9.63
CA TYR A 209 -0.84 2.41 -8.81
C TYR A 209 -1.28 1.04 -9.32
N MET A 210 -2.52 0.90 -9.77
CA MET A 210 -3.10 -0.34 -10.30
C MET A 210 -3.14 -0.38 -11.83
N HIS A 211 -2.40 0.51 -12.50
CA HIS A 211 -2.37 0.53 -13.96
C HIS A 211 -1.85 -0.82 -14.50
N PRO A 212 -2.58 -1.53 -15.37
CA PRO A 212 -2.24 -2.90 -15.77
C PRO A 212 -0.83 -3.06 -16.34
N THR A 213 -0.36 -2.05 -17.06
CA THR A 213 1.00 -2.06 -17.66
C THR A 213 2.11 -1.89 -16.61
N SER A 214 1.88 -1.09 -15.55
CA SER A 214 2.83 -0.98 -14.44
C SER A 214 2.86 -2.29 -13.67
N ARG A 215 1.68 -2.81 -13.33
CA ARG A 215 1.49 -4.07 -12.60
C ARG A 215 2.21 -5.26 -13.25
N ILE A 216 2.05 -5.44 -14.56
CA ILE A 216 2.75 -6.54 -15.24
C ILE A 216 4.27 -6.35 -15.29
N ALA A 217 4.75 -5.12 -15.42
CA ALA A 217 6.18 -4.85 -15.38
C ALA A 217 6.75 -5.19 -13.99
N GLU A 218 6.03 -4.83 -12.91
CA GLU A 218 6.36 -5.19 -11.53
C GLU A 218 6.39 -6.71 -11.32
N ILE A 219 5.40 -7.44 -11.83
CA ILE A 219 5.35 -8.90 -11.71
C ILE A 219 6.50 -9.58 -12.46
N MET A 220 6.85 -9.07 -13.65
CA MET A 220 8.02 -9.55 -14.40
C MET A 220 9.32 -9.31 -13.62
N LEU A 221 9.48 -8.14 -13.01
CA LEU A 221 10.66 -7.83 -12.19
C LEU A 221 10.70 -8.69 -10.91
N LYS A 222 9.56 -8.86 -10.24
CA LYS A 222 9.42 -9.74 -9.07
C LYS A 222 9.87 -11.16 -9.40
N ASN A 223 9.38 -11.74 -10.50
CA ASN A 223 9.78 -13.07 -10.92
C ASN A 223 11.27 -13.15 -11.27
N ALA A 224 11.80 -12.17 -12.02
CA ALA A 224 13.25 -12.09 -12.30
C ALA A 224 14.09 -12.05 -11.01
N THR A 225 13.65 -11.28 -10.01
CA THR A 225 14.32 -11.17 -8.70
C THR A 225 14.29 -12.50 -7.95
N ILE A 226 13.16 -13.21 -7.98
CA ILE A 226 13.01 -14.54 -7.36
C ILE A 226 13.95 -15.54 -8.02
N TYR A 227 14.08 -15.53 -9.35
CA TYR A 227 15.05 -16.39 -10.04
C TYR A 227 16.49 -16.04 -9.63
N GLY A 228 16.83 -14.75 -9.54
CA GLY A 228 18.15 -14.30 -9.07
C GLY A 228 18.48 -14.74 -7.63
N LEU A 229 17.48 -14.74 -6.74
CA LEU A 229 17.60 -15.27 -5.38
C LEU A 229 17.83 -16.80 -5.38
N ASN A 230 17.10 -17.54 -6.23
CA ASN A 230 17.26 -18.99 -6.35
C ASN A 230 18.63 -19.38 -6.91
N GLU A 231 19.17 -18.59 -7.85
CA GLU A 231 20.54 -18.71 -8.36
C GLU A 231 21.62 -18.26 -7.37
N LYS A 232 21.23 -17.65 -6.24
CA LYS A 232 22.15 -17.07 -5.24
C LYS A 232 23.05 -15.98 -5.82
N LEU A 233 22.55 -15.18 -6.76
CA LEU A 233 23.25 -13.97 -7.22
C LEU A 233 23.39 -12.95 -6.08
N PHE A 234 22.44 -12.95 -5.16
CA PHE A 234 22.41 -12.19 -3.91
C PHE A 234 21.47 -12.90 -2.93
N ASN A 235 21.51 -12.51 -1.66
CA ASN A 235 20.59 -12.95 -0.62
C ASN A 235 19.47 -11.93 -0.42
N LEU A 236 18.35 -12.36 0.17
CA LEU A 236 17.22 -11.46 0.44
C LEU A 236 17.61 -10.21 1.26
N ASN A 237 18.53 -10.35 2.21
CA ASN A 237 18.99 -9.24 3.04
C ASN A 237 19.82 -8.21 2.24
N ASP A 238 20.43 -8.60 1.13
CA ASP A 238 21.28 -7.72 0.31
C ASP A 238 20.41 -6.65 -0.40
N LEU A 239 19.12 -6.92 -0.61
CA LEU A 239 18.14 -5.93 -1.11
C LEU A 239 18.07 -4.69 -0.21
N SER A 240 18.36 -4.80 1.09
CA SER A 240 18.35 -3.65 2.00
C SER A 240 19.50 -2.66 1.78
N THR A 241 20.51 -3.07 1.01
CA THR A 241 21.70 -2.27 0.68
C THR A 241 21.82 -1.94 -0.81
N MET A 242 21.10 -2.65 -1.68
CA MET A 242 21.03 -2.38 -3.11
C MET A 242 20.12 -1.19 -3.43
N ASP A 243 20.37 -0.57 -4.59
CA ASP A 243 19.44 0.32 -5.27
C ASP A 243 18.90 -0.29 -6.59
N ASP A 244 18.08 0.47 -7.35
CA ASP A 244 17.49 -0.01 -8.61
C ASP A 244 18.56 -0.40 -9.64
N ILE A 245 19.69 0.30 -9.65
CA ILE A 245 20.78 0.10 -10.60
C ILE A 245 21.51 -1.20 -10.26
N ASP A 246 21.86 -1.38 -8.97
CA ASP A 246 22.54 -2.57 -8.47
C ASP A 246 21.75 -3.84 -8.78
N LEU A 247 20.45 -3.84 -8.49
CA LEU A 247 19.60 -5.00 -8.72
C LEU A 247 19.53 -5.35 -10.21
N VAL A 248 19.22 -4.37 -11.07
CA VAL A 248 19.10 -4.62 -12.52
C VAL A 248 20.44 -5.08 -13.09
N ALA A 249 21.55 -4.46 -12.70
CA ALA A 249 22.88 -4.88 -13.13
C ALA A 249 23.21 -6.31 -12.70
N THR A 250 22.78 -6.72 -11.51
CA THR A 250 22.97 -8.07 -10.98
C THR A 250 22.12 -9.08 -11.74
N LEU A 251 20.83 -8.82 -11.93
CA LEU A 251 19.92 -9.72 -12.65
C LEU A 251 20.29 -9.87 -14.14
N ARG A 252 20.85 -8.83 -14.79
CA ARG A 252 21.39 -8.93 -16.16
C ARG A 252 22.53 -9.94 -16.32
N ARG A 253 23.24 -10.27 -15.23
CA ARG A 253 24.35 -11.22 -15.21
C ARG A 253 23.92 -12.65 -14.84
N SER A 254 22.63 -12.87 -14.59
CA SER A 254 22.06 -14.19 -14.29
C SER A 254 22.37 -15.20 -15.40
N SER A 255 22.70 -16.42 -14.99
CA SER A 255 22.84 -17.59 -15.88
C SER A 255 21.50 -18.25 -16.18
N ASP A 256 20.47 -17.96 -15.40
CA ASP A 256 19.11 -18.46 -15.58
C ASP A 256 18.48 -17.78 -16.80
N GLU A 257 18.08 -18.61 -17.76
CA GLU A 257 17.56 -18.14 -19.03
C GLU A 257 16.27 -17.34 -18.87
N GLU A 258 15.40 -17.72 -17.93
CA GLU A 258 14.12 -17.04 -17.68
C GLU A 258 14.34 -15.70 -16.97
N CYS A 259 15.23 -15.64 -15.96
CA CYS A 259 15.64 -14.39 -15.33
C CYS A 259 16.17 -13.40 -16.36
N ASN A 260 17.13 -13.84 -17.17
CA ASN A 260 17.77 -13.01 -18.18
C ASN A 260 16.77 -12.55 -19.25
N LYS A 261 15.87 -13.44 -19.67
CA LYS A 261 14.79 -13.16 -20.62
C LYS A 261 13.84 -12.09 -20.08
N LEU A 262 13.38 -12.20 -18.84
CA LEU A 262 12.48 -11.21 -18.22
C LEU A 262 13.12 -9.82 -18.15
N ILE A 263 14.39 -9.73 -17.74
CA ILE A 263 15.10 -8.44 -17.69
C ILE A 263 15.29 -7.85 -19.10
N LYS A 264 15.69 -8.66 -20.09
CA LYS A 264 15.79 -8.21 -21.49
C LYS A 264 14.44 -7.74 -22.05
N MET A 265 13.35 -8.38 -21.64
CA MET A 265 12.00 -7.96 -22.01
C MET A 265 11.65 -6.61 -21.37
N LEU A 266 11.97 -6.40 -20.08
CA LEU A 266 11.79 -5.11 -19.42
C LEU A 266 12.62 -4.00 -20.08
N ASP A 267 13.90 -4.27 -20.37
CA ASP A 267 14.82 -3.33 -21.04
C ASP A 267 14.29 -2.86 -22.41
N LYS A 268 13.63 -3.75 -23.15
CA LYS A 268 13.02 -3.46 -24.46
C LYS A 268 11.56 -3.04 -24.37
N ARG A 269 11.01 -2.91 -23.15
CA ARG A 269 9.59 -2.69 -22.88
C ARG A 269 8.67 -3.70 -23.60
N HIS A 270 9.14 -4.93 -23.76
CA HIS A 270 8.42 -6.05 -24.36
C HIS A 270 7.62 -6.80 -23.30
N LEU A 271 6.57 -6.17 -22.79
CA LEU A 271 5.81 -6.66 -21.64
C LEU A 271 4.80 -7.75 -22.02
N PHE A 272 4.55 -8.66 -21.06
CA PHE A 272 3.48 -9.65 -21.14
C PHE A 272 2.11 -8.98 -21.36
N LYS A 273 1.17 -9.72 -21.96
CA LYS A 273 -0.13 -9.23 -22.39
C LYS A 273 -1.26 -9.86 -21.59
N ASN A 274 -2.15 -9.01 -21.11
CA ASN A 274 -3.36 -9.40 -20.42
C ASN A 274 -4.32 -10.13 -21.38
N ILE A 275 -4.72 -11.34 -21.02
CA ILE A 275 -5.70 -12.16 -21.76
C ILE A 275 -7.05 -12.29 -21.05
N LEU A 276 -7.08 -11.99 -19.75
CA LEU A 276 -8.26 -12.18 -18.92
C LEU A 276 -8.21 -11.23 -17.72
N THR A 277 -9.34 -10.57 -17.47
CA THR A 277 -9.54 -9.74 -16.29
C THR A 277 -10.82 -10.18 -15.62
N PHE A 278 -10.73 -10.57 -14.35
CA PHE A 278 -11.87 -10.73 -13.47
C PHE A 278 -12.04 -9.45 -12.70
N ARG A 279 -13.11 -8.72 -12.99
CA ARG A 279 -13.48 -7.54 -12.19
C ARG A 279 -14.06 -8.00 -10.87
N TYR A 280 -14.09 -7.09 -9.90
CA TYR A 280 -14.71 -7.36 -8.60
C TYR A 280 -16.13 -7.94 -8.73
N ASP A 281 -16.97 -7.44 -9.63
CA ASP A 281 -18.35 -7.93 -9.78
C ASP A 281 -18.45 -9.28 -10.54
N ASP A 282 -17.39 -9.71 -11.23
CA ASP A 282 -17.37 -10.98 -11.98
C ASP A 282 -17.14 -12.20 -11.07
N LEU A 283 -16.74 -11.95 -9.82
CA LEU A 283 -16.33 -12.95 -8.84
C LEU A 283 -17.35 -13.09 -7.70
N THR A 284 -17.65 -14.33 -7.31
CA THR A 284 -18.47 -14.57 -6.12
C THR A 284 -17.72 -14.18 -4.84
N PRO A 285 -18.42 -13.94 -3.71
CA PRO A 285 -17.77 -13.66 -2.44
C PRO A 285 -16.75 -14.71 -2.01
N GLU A 286 -17.04 -16.00 -2.24
CA GLU A 286 -16.12 -17.10 -1.94
C GLU A 286 -14.87 -17.06 -2.84
N GLU A 287 -15.04 -16.78 -4.13
CA GLU A 287 -13.94 -16.69 -5.09
C GLU A 287 -12.99 -15.54 -4.77
N LYS A 288 -13.52 -14.38 -4.38
CA LYS A 288 -12.71 -13.25 -3.89
C LYS A 288 -11.90 -13.66 -2.66
N TRP A 289 -12.54 -14.32 -1.70
CA TRP A 289 -11.90 -14.74 -0.47
C TRP A 289 -10.78 -15.75 -0.71
N LEU A 290 -10.97 -16.69 -1.64
CA LEU A 290 -9.93 -17.62 -2.04
C LEU A 290 -8.72 -16.88 -2.63
N LEU A 291 -8.95 -15.96 -3.57
CA LEU A 291 -7.88 -15.24 -4.26
C LEU A 291 -7.04 -14.36 -3.33
N ILE A 292 -7.66 -13.57 -2.45
CA ILE A 292 -6.94 -12.66 -1.53
C ILE A 292 -6.21 -13.38 -0.39
N ASN A 293 -6.43 -14.69 -0.24
CA ASN A 293 -5.78 -15.52 0.77
C ASN A 293 -4.70 -16.44 0.19
N LEU A 294 -4.43 -16.37 -1.12
CA LEU A 294 -3.29 -17.06 -1.72
C LEU A 294 -2.00 -16.39 -1.23
N ASN A 295 -1.07 -17.19 -0.72
CA ASN A 295 0.28 -16.73 -0.45
C ASN A 295 1.15 -16.80 -1.73
N GLU A 296 2.41 -16.35 -1.65
CA GLU A 296 3.30 -16.35 -2.82
C GLU A 296 3.57 -17.75 -3.41
N GLU A 297 3.60 -18.79 -2.58
CA GLU A 297 3.80 -20.17 -3.02
C GLU A 297 2.55 -20.71 -3.73
N ASP A 298 1.36 -20.42 -3.19
CA ASP A 298 0.08 -20.78 -3.80
C ASP A 298 -0.08 -20.13 -5.18
N VAL A 299 0.27 -18.84 -5.31
CA VAL A 299 0.23 -18.11 -6.58
C VAL A 299 1.19 -18.73 -7.60
N LYS A 300 2.43 -19.02 -7.21
CA LYS A 300 3.41 -19.67 -8.10
C LYS A 300 2.95 -21.04 -8.56
N GLN A 301 2.40 -21.85 -7.66
CA GLN A 301 1.88 -23.17 -8.03
C GLN A 301 0.72 -23.06 -9.02
N LEU A 302 -0.17 -22.08 -8.82
CA LEU A 302 -1.26 -21.80 -9.74
C LEU A 302 -0.75 -21.32 -11.10
N GLU A 303 0.26 -20.44 -11.14
CA GLU A 303 0.94 -20.02 -12.36
C GLU A 303 1.55 -21.21 -13.11
N MET A 304 2.19 -22.16 -12.41
CA MET A 304 2.72 -23.39 -13.01
C MET A 304 1.62 -24.26 -13.63
N GLU A 305 0.56 -24.56 -12.88
CA GLU A 305 -0.57 -25.37 -13.36
C GLU A 305 -1.27 -24.72 -14.57
N LEU A 306 -1.43 -23.39 -14.55
CA LEU A 306 -1.98 -22.65 -15.69
C LEU A 306 -1.02 -22.65 -16.88
N SER A 307 0.28 -22.53 -16.63
CA SER A 307 1.29 -22.54 -17.68
C SER A 307 1.33 -23.89 -18.42
N GLU A 308 1.24 -25.00 -17.67
CA GLU A 308 1.14 -26.35 -18.24
C GLU A 308 -0.11 -26.52 -19.09
N LYS A 309 -1.27 -26.09 -18.58
CA LYS A 309 -2.55 -26.16 -19.32
C LYS A 309 -2.54 -25.29 -20.58
N LEU A 310 -1.87 -24.14 -20.55
CA LEU A 310 -1.84 -23.17 -21.63
C LEU A 310 -0.69 -23.37 -22.63
N GLY A 311 0.30 -24.19 -22.29
CA GLY A 311 1.50 -24.40 -23.11
C GLY A 311 2.36 -23.15 -23.28
N THR A 312 2.27 -22.20 -22.34
CA THR A 312 3.05 -20.95 -22.31
C THR A 312 3.17 -20.47 -20.87
N THR A 313 4.22 -19.72 -20.55
CA THR A 313 4.35 -19.05 -19.24
C THR A 313 3.14 -18.18 -18.95
N VAL A 314 2.65 -18.22 -17.71
CA VAL A 314 1.52 -17.43 -17.22
C VAL A 314 1.95 -16.67 -15.99
N PHE A 315 1.56 -15.40 -15.93
CA PHE A 315 1.64 -14.62 -14.69
C PHE A 315 0.27 -14.17 -14.22
N LEU A 316 0.07 -14.18 -12.91
CA LEU A 316 -1.14 -13.75 -12.23
C LEU A 316 -0.89 -12.45 -11.48
N ASP A 317 -1.75 -11.47 -11.72
CA ASP A 317 -1.84 -10.25 -10.92
C ASP A 317 -3.06 -10.36 -10.02
N ILE A 318 -2.80 -10.67 -8.76
CA ILE A 318 -3.80 -10.66 -7.68
C ILE A 318 -3.37 -9.54 -6.74
N PRO A 319 -3.93 -8.34 -6.86
CA PRO A 319 -3.59 -7.25 -5.96
C PRO A 319 -4.03 -7.57 -4.53
N ASP A 320 -3.33 -7.02 -3.54
CA ASP A 320 -3.84 -7.00 -2.18
C ASP A 320 -5.20 -6.30 -2.13
N TYR A 321 -6.05 -6.73 -1.18
CA TYR A 321 -7.32 -6.07 -1.00
C TYR A 321 -7.08 -4.63 -0.51
N PRO A 322 -7.83 -3.65 -1.04
CA PRO A 322 -7.67 -2.26 -0.67
C PRO A 322 -8.01 -1.99 0.80
N LYS A 323 -7.05 -1.44 1.56
CA LYS A 323 -7.27 -0.91 2.91
C LYS A 323 -7.55 0.59 2.84
N ILE A 324 -8.80 0.99 3.06
CA ILE A 324 -9.19 2.41 3.11
C ILE A 324 -9.55 2.77 4.54
N ASN A 325 -8.58 3.31 5.26
CA ASN A 325 -8.73 3.71 6.66
C ASN A 325 -9.24 5.16 6.77
N GLU A 326 -9.06 5.97 5.74
CA GLU A 326 -9.39 7.40 5.66
C GLU A 326 -10.88 7.71 5.89
N HIS A 327 -11.77 6.73 5.71
CA HIS A 327 -13.19 6.91 6.07
C HIS A 327 -13.39 7.07 7.58
N ASN A 328 -12.41 6.66 8.39
CA ASN A 328 -12.40 6.80 9.84
C ASN A 328 -11.95 8.20 10.32
N VAL A 329 -11.59 9.12 9.39
CA VAL A 329 -11.26 10.50 9.74
C VAL A 329 -12.37 11.07 10.62
N THR A 330 -11.97 11.55 11.79
CA THR A 330 -12.88 12.19 12.72
C THR A 330 -12.96 13.68 12.42
N VAL A 331 -14.17 14.15 12.13
CA VAL A 331 -14.47 15.54 11.82
C VAL A 331 -15.18 16.20 13.00
N ILE A 332 -14.71 17.37 13.44
CA ILE A 332 -15.31 18.14 14.54
C ILE A 332 -16.21 19.25 13.98
N ILE A 333 -17.51 19.17 14.25
CA ILE A 333 -18.50 20.19 13.89
C ILE A 333 -19.25 20.58 15.17
N ASP A 334 -19.27 21.87 15.51
CA ASP A 334 -19.96 22.39 16.70
C ASP A 334 -19.60 21.62 18.00
N ASN A 335 -18.31 21.37 18.21
CA ASN A 335 -17.75 20.57 19.32
C ASN A 335 -18.25 19.12 19.42
N LYS A 336 -18.86 18.59 18.37
CA LYS A 336 -19.26 17.19 18.25
C LYS A 336 -18.35 16.48 17.24
N ARG A 337 -18.01 15.24 17.57
CA ARG A 337 -17.19 14.36 16.72
C ARG A 337 -18.09 13.52 15.82
N TYR A 338 -17.79 13.53 14.54
CA TYR A 338 -18.45 12.73 13.50
C TYR A 338 -17.39 11.93 12.75
N LYS A 339 -17.75 10.76 12.21
CA LYS A 339 -16.91 10.15 11.17
C LYS A 339 -17.21 10.80 9.84
N LEU A 340 -16.18 10.87 9.00
CA LEU A 340 -16.31 11.48 7.68
C LEU A 340 -17.42 10.85 6.83
N ASP A 341 -17.57 9.53 6.84
CA ASP A 341 -18.58 8.80 6.08
C ASP A 341 -20.03 9.01 6.57
N GLU A 342 -20.23 9.53 7.79
CA GLU A 342 -21.54 9.87 8.34
C GLU A 342 -22.05 11.21 7.82
N ILE A 343 -21.14 12.13 7.55
CA ILE A 343 -21.45 13.52 7.18
C ILE A 343 -21.15 13.81 5.70
N SER A 344 -20.39 12.94 5.02
CA SER A 344 -20.07 13.03 3.60
C SER A 344 -20.61 11.84 2.82
N PRO A 345 -21.70 12.04 2.04
CA PRO A 345 -22.20 11.03 1.11
C PRO A 345 -21.16 10.62 0.06
N LEU A 346 -20.28 11.56 -0.31
CA LEU A 346 -19.18 11.31 -1.23
C LEU A 346 -18.18 10.32 -0.61
N ALA A 347 -17.65 10.63 0.57
CA ALA A 347 -16.70 9.75 1.26
C ALA A 347 -17.27 8.36 1.47
N LYS A 348 -18.54 8.27 1.89
CA LYS A 348 -19.25 6.99 2.06
C LYS A 348 -19.26 6.12 0.79
N ASN A 349 -19.49 6.73 -0.36
CA ASN A 349 -19.59 6.00 -1.64
C ASN A 349 -18.22 5.70 -2.27
N LEU A 350 -17.19 6.51 -1.99
CA LEU A 350 -15.83 6.28 -2.49
C LEU A 350 -15.25 4.94 -2.00
N LYS A 351 -15.60 4.49 -0.78
CA LYS A 351 -15.19 3.17 -0.25
C LYS A 351 -15.55 2.05 -1.23
N TRP A 352 -16.80 2.05 -1.66
CA TRP A 352 -17.35 1.08 -2.59
C TRP A 352 -16.72 1.21 -3.98
N ALA A 353 -16.57 2.43 -4.48
CA ALA A 353 -15.96 2.68 -5.78
C ALA A 353 -14.51 2.15 -5.85
N TYR A 354 -13.75 2.31 -4.77
CA TYR A 354 -12.38 1.82 -4.66
C TYR A 354 -12.32 0.30 -4.57
N MET A 355 -13.20 -0.34 -3.80
CA MET A 355 -13.31 -1.81 -3.77
C MET A 355 -13.58 -2.39 -5.16
N LYS A 356 -14.45 -1.74 -5.95
CA LYS A 356 -14.76 -2.15 -7.32
C LYS A 356 -13.62 -2.00 -8.31
N SER A 357 -12.57 -1.26 -7.97
CA SER A 357 -11.38 -1.14 -8.81
C SER A 357 -10.41 -2.32 -8.68
N TRP A 358 -10.69 -3.25 -7.76
CA TRP A 358 -9.91 -4.46 -7.58
C TRP A 358 -10.18 -5.45 -8.72
N ASP A 359 -9.15 -5.66 -9.54
CA ASP A 359 -9.17 -6.52 -10.71
C ASP A 359 -8.09 -7.58 -10.59
N VAL A 360 -8.44 -8.83 -10.88
CA VAL A 360 -7.48 -9.94 -11.02
C VAL A 360 -7.20 -10.19 -12.49
N ARG A 361 -5.92 -10.30 -12.87
CA ARG A 361 -5.52 -10.39 -14.29
C ARG A 361 -4.59 -11.55 -14.56
N VAL A 362 -4.72 -12.09 -15.77
CA VAL A 362 -3.89 -13.18 -16.28
C VAL A 362 -3.10 -12.68 -17.47
N TYR A 363 -1.79 -12.85 -17.42
CA TYR A 363 -0.85 -12.38 -18.43
C TYR A 363 -0.08 -13.53 -19.06
N ILE A 364 0.21 -13.39 -20.35
CA ILE A 364 1.04 -14.33 -21.11
C ILE A 364 2.07 -13.57 -21.96
N PRO A 365 3.14 -14.23 -22.43
CA PRO A 365 4.09 -13.63 -23.35
C PRO A 365 3.41 -13.10 -24.62
N PRO A 366 3.85 -11.94 -25.15
CA PRO A 366 3.24 -11.31 -26.32
C PRO A 366 3.26 -12.18 -27.59
N GLU A 367 4.23 -13.09 -27.74
CA GLU A 367 4.35 -14.03 -28.85
C GLU A 367 3.17 -15.03 -28.92
N HIS A 368 2.61 -15.42 -27.78
CA HIS A 368 1.47 -16.34 -27.69
C HIS A 368 0.11 -15.62 -27.69
N TYR A 369 0.11 -14.28 -27.54
CA TYR A 369 -1.10 -13.48 -27.39
C TYR A 369 -2.08 -13.60 -28.55
N LYS A 370 -1.60 -13.46 -29.80
CA LYS A 370 -2.47 -13.51 -30.99
C LYS A 370 -3.06 -14.89 -31.20
N LEU A 371 -2.27 -15.94 -30.98
CA LEU A 371 -2.69 -17.33 -31.17
C LEU A 371 -3.82 -17.69 -30.18
N LEU A 372 -3.61 -17.45 -28.88
CA LEU A 372 -4.59 -17.78 -27.85
C LEU A 372 -5.86 -16.92 -27.92
N LYS A 373 -5.76 -15.68 -28.42
CA LYS A 373 -6.94 -14.83 -28.63
C LYS A 373 -7.79 -15.29 -29.82
N ASN A 374 -7.16 -15.79 -30.90
CA ASN A 374 -7.84 -16.19 -32.12
C ASN A 374 -8.39 -17.63 -32.08
N GLU A 375 -7.76 -18.54 -31.33
CA GLU A 375 -8.12 -19.96 -31.36
C GLU A 375 -9.50 -20.28 -30.76
N ASN A 376 -10.25 -19.32 -30.21
CA ASN A 376 -11.57 -19.56 -29.58
C ASN A 376 -11.60 -20.72 -28.56
N LYS A 377 -10.46 -21.29 -28.15
CA LYS A 377 -10.29 -22.32 -27.12
C LYS A 377 -10.70 -21.85 -25.71
N PHE A 378 -11.22 -20.64 -25.62
CA PHE A 378 -11.46 -19.88 -24.41
C PHE A 378 -12.77 -19.07 -24.50
N LYS A 379 -13.93 -19.75 -24.53
CA LYS A 379 -15.21 -19.10 -24.17
C LYS A 379 -15.13 -18.67 -22.69
N GLU A 380 -15.61 -17.47 -22.35
CA GLU A 380 -15.49 -16.87 -21.01
C GLU A 380 -15.89 -17.80 -19.85
N ASN A 381 -16.96 -18.59 -20.01
CA ASN A 381 -17.40 -19.53 -18.95
C ASN A 381 -16.36 -20.61 -18.63
N ASN A 382 -15.56 -21.06 -19.60
CA ASN A 382 -14.51 -22.05 -19.39
C ASN A 382 -13.25 -21.44 -18.73
N LYS A 383 -13.05 -20.11 -18.84
CA LYS A 383 -11.88 -19.40 -18.28
C LYS A 383 -11.87 -19.41 -16.76
N LYS A 384 -13.04 -19.10 -16.20
CA LYS A 384 -13.24 -18.96 -14.77
C LYS A 384 -13.11 -20.32 -14.08
N GLU A 385 -13.75 -21.35 -14.64
CA GLU A 385 -13.68 -22.71 -14.11
C GLU A 385 -12.23 -23.23 -14.08
N VAL A 386 -11.44 -23.04 -15.14
CA VAL A 386 -10.05 -23.53 -15.17
C VAL A 386 -9.19 -23.01 -14.01
N ILE A 387 -9.33 -21.72 -13.65
CA ILE A 387 -8.58 -21.10 -12.56
C ILE A 387 -9.12 -21.54 -11.20
N PHE A 388 -10.45 -21.51 -11.02
CA PHE A 388 -11.05 -21.88 -9.74
C PHE A 388 -11.03 -23.38 -9.47
N ASP A 389 -10.96 -24.24 -10.48
CA ASP A 389 -10.75 -25.67 -10.32
C ASP A 389 -9.37 -26.00 -9.74
N CYS A 390 -8.36 -25.18 -10.05
CA CYS A 390 -7.03 -25.28 -9.46
C CYS A 390 -7.03 -24.78 -8.00
N ILE A 391 -7.79 -23.74 -7.68
CA ILE A 391 -7.82 -23.10 -6.35
C ILE A 391 -8.71 -23.86 -5.35
N ARG A 392 -9.93 -24.26 -5.74
CA ARG A 392 -10.95 -24.87 -4.85
C ARG A 392 -10.49 -26.19 -4.23
N LYS A 393 -9.48 -26.86 -4.80
CA LYS A 393 -8.93 -28.12 -4.28
C LYS A 393 -8.04 -27.94 -3.05
N LYS A 394 -7.62 -26.72 -2.70
CA LYS A 394 -6.51 -26.50 -1.75
C LYS A 394 -6.84 -25.71 -0.49
N HIS A 395 -7.93 -24.94 -0.44
CA HIS A 395 -8.19 -24.03 0.69
C HIS A 395 -9.37 -24.45 1.58
N LYS A 396 -9.17 -24.26 2.89
CA LYS A 396 -10.20 -24.42 3.93
C LYS A 396 -11.03 -23.15 4.05
N LYS A 397 -12.29 -23.27 4.50
CA LYS A 397 -13.17 -22.14 4.78
C LYS A 397 -12.67 -21.32 5.98
N SER A 398 -13.04 -20.04 6.03
CA SER A 398 -12.73 -19.15 7.15
C SER A 398 -13.43 -19.60 8.44
N MET A 399 -12.68 -19.70 9.53
CA MET A 399 -13.21 -20.00 10.86
C MET A 399 -14.24 -18.94 11.33
N MET A 400 -14.10 -17.69 10.91
CA MET A 400 -15.06 -16.63 11.23
C MET A 400 -16.42 -16.84 10.57
N LEU A 401 -16.47 -17.45 9.38
CA LEU A 401 -17.74 -17.81 8.76
C LEU A 401 -18.45 -18.91 9.56
N ASP A 402 -17.71 -19.90 10.04
CA ASP A 402 -18.27 -20.96 10.88
C ASP A 402 -18.85 -20.40 12.20
N ILE A 403 -18.16 -19.44 12.83
CA ILE A 403 -18.65 -18.72 14.02
C ILE A 403 -19.99 -18.03 13.73
N MET A 404 -20.04 -17.27 12.63
CA MET A 404 -21.20 -16.44 12.33
C MET A 404 -22.40 -17.25 11.82
N GLN A 405 -22.18 -18.42 11.23
CA GLN A 405 -23.25 -19.35 10.87
C GLN A 405 -24.00 -19.85 12.11
N ASN A 406 -23.31 -20.03 13.24
CA ASN A 406 -23.90 -20.52 14.48
C ASN A 406 -24.58 -19.42 15.31
N GLU A 407 -24.03 -18.19 15.33
CA GLU A 407 -24.49 -17.09 16.20
C GLU A 407 -25.46 -16.11 15.52
N GLY A 408 -25.57 -16.12 14.18
CA GLY A 408 -26.39 -15.18 13.42
C GLY A 408 -25.79 -13.75 13.42
N VAL A 409 -26.51 -12.78 14.01
CA VAL A 409 -26.05 -11.37 14.06
C VAL A 409 -25.27 -11.10 15.34
N ILE A 410 -23.97 -10.85 15.20
CA ILE A 410 -23.09 -10.56 16.34
C ILE A 410 -23.03 -9.05 16.57
N LYS A 411 -23.50 -8.62 17.74
CA LYS A 411 -23.58 -7.21 18.14
C LYS A 411 -22.27 -6.74 18.78
N GLY A 412 -21.52 -5.90 18.08
CA GLY A 412 -20.28 -5.31 18.56
C GLY A 412 -19.02 -6.11 18.21
N ARG A 413 -18.00 -5.41 17.71
CA ARG A 413 -16.67 -5.97 17.38
C ARG A 413 -15.99 -6.63 18.58
N GLY A 414 -16.16 -6.07 19.78
CA GLY A 414 -15.57 -6.62 21.00
C GLY A 414 -16.06 -8.04 21.31
N ARG A 415 -17.37 -8.30 21.18
CA ARG A 415 -17.94 -9.65 21.35
C ARG A 415 -17.40 -10.60 20.29
N LEU A 416 -17.37 -10.16 19.02
CA LEU A 416 -16.85 -10.97 17.93
C LEU A 416 -15.36 -11.34 18.16
N LEU A 417 -14.56 -10.38 18.64
CA LEU A 417 -13.17 -10.59 19.00
C LEU A 417 -13.02 -11.59 20.17
N THR A 418 -13.88 -11.50 21.20
CA THR A 418 -13.86 -12.45 22.33
C THR A 418 -14.10 -13.88 21.84
N ILE A 419 -15.12 -14.10 21.01
CA ILE A 419 -15.43 -15.42 20.44
C ILE A 419 -14.26 -15.93 19.58
N ALA A 420 -13.66 -15.05 18.76
CA ALA A 420 -12.49 -15.41 17.97
C ALA A 420 -11.27 -15.79 18.84
N LYS A 421 -11.04 -15.07 19.95
CA LYS A 421 -9.97 -15.38 20.91
C LYS A 421 -10.17 -16.72 21.62
N GLU A 422 -11.40 -17.05 22.01
CA GLU A 422 -11.75 -18.36 22.61
C GLU A 422 -11.44 -19.53 21.66
N MET A 423 -11.45 -19.26 20.36
CA MET A 423 -11.13 -20.21 19.31
C MET A 423 -9.65 -20.21 18.88
N GLY A 424 -8.79 -19.46 19.57
CA GLY A 424 -7.34 -19.44 19.36
C GLY A 424 -6.83 -18.40 18.36
N MET A 425 -7.67 -17.49 17.86
CA MET A 425 -7.26 -16.43 16.94
C MET A 425 -6.65 -15.24 17.69
N SER A 426 -5.49 -14.77 17.25
CA SER A 426 -4.91 -13.53 17.77
C SER A 426 -5.71 -12.30 17.34
N GLU A 427 -5.54 -11.18 18.04
CA GLU A 427 -6.24 -9.94 17.69
C GLU A 427 -5.85 -9.40 16.31
N SER A 428 -4.58 -9.56 15.91
CA SER A 428 -4.12 -9.12 14.59
C SER A 428 -4.72 -9.96 13.47
N GLU A 429 -4.75 -11.29 13.64
CA GLU A 429 -5.37 -12.21 12.69
C GLU A 429 -6.85 -11.93 12.54
N PHE A 430 -7.54 -11.69 13.67
CA PHE A 430 -8.95 -11.34 13.69
C PHE A 430 -9.25 -10.09 12.86
N LEU A 431 -8.48 -9.02 13.04
CA LEU A 431 -8.71 -7.76 12.32
C LEU A 431 -8.46 -7.91 10.83
N SER A 432 -7.41 -8.63 10.46
CA SER A 432 -7.10 -8.91 9.05
C SER A 432 -8.20 -9.74 8.41
N GLU A 433 -8.64 -10.81 9.07
CA GLU A 433 -9.65 -11.73 8.53
C GLU A 433 -11.03 -11.06 8.42
N LEU A 434 -11.43 -10.28 9.43
CA LEU A 434 -12.68 -9.52 9.39
C LEU A 434 -12.71 -8.54 8.20
N GLN A 435 -11.61 -7.82 7.97
CA GLN A 435 -11.51 -6.87 6.85
C GLN A 435 -11.61 -7.59 5.50
N LYS A 436 -10.93 -8.73 5.34
CA LYS A 436 -11.02 -9.57 4.14
C LYS A 436 -12.44 -10.04 3.88
N LEU A 437 -13.13 -10.54 4.89
CA LEU A 437 -14.51 -11.04 4.76
C LEU A 437 -15.51 -9.93 4.40
N ILE A 438 -15.34 -8.73 4.97
CA ILE A 438 -16.12 -7.54 4.60
C ILE A 438 -15.82 -7.15 3.14
N PHE A 439 -14.55 -7.11 2.76
CA PHE A 439 -14.14 -6.80 1.38
C PHE A 439 -14.74 -7.77 0.36
N CYS A 440 -14.75 -9.07 0.65
CA CYS A 440 -15.33 -10.08 -0.22
C CYS A 440 -16.86 -10.01 -0.31
N GLY A 441 -17.51 -9.29 0.60
CA GLY A 441 -18.96 -9.26 0.72
C GLY A 441 -19.54 -10.52 1.39
N LEU A 442 -18.71 -11.27 2.13
CA LEU A 442 -19.13 -12.44 2.92
C LEU A 442 -19.72 -12.04 4.28
N ILE A 443 -19.25 -10.92 4.83
CA ILE A 443 -19.78 -10.32 6.06
C ILE A 443 -20.29 -8.92 5.75
N LYS A 444 -21.49 -8.60 6.24
CA LYS A 444 -22.04 -7.24 6.25
C LYS A 444 -21.76 -6.59 7.61
N GLU A 445 -21.09 -5.45 7.57
CA GLU A 445 -20.89 -4.56 8.71
C GLU A 445 -22.00 -3.50 8.75
N ASN A 446 -22.76 -3.45 9.84
CA ASN A 446 -23.78 -2.44 10.08
C ASN A 446 -23.37 -1.55 11.25
N VAL A 447 -23.25 -0.25 11.01
CA VAL A 447 -22.94 0.73 12.04
C VAL A 447 -24.23 1.19 12.72
N VAL A 448 -24.32 0.98 14.04
CA VAL A 448 -25.47 1.34 14.87
C VAL A 448 -25.03 2.37 15.91
N LYS A 449 -25.73 3.50 15.95
CA LYS A 449 -25.50 4.52 16.98
C LYS A 449 -26.17 4.09 18.29
N VAL A 450 -25.39 3.90 19.35
CA VAL A 450 -25.86 3.44 20.66
C VAL A 450 -25.33 4.41 21.72
N ARG A 451 -26.22 5.16 22.39
CA ARG A 451 -25.87 6.07 23.51
C ARG A 451 -24.73 7.05 23.20
N GLY A 452 -24.69 7.58 21.97
CA GLY A 452 -23.67 8.54 21.55
C GLY A 452 -22.35 7.92 21.07
N THR A 453 -22.17 6.61 21.18
CA THR A 453 -21.05 5.87 20.60
C THR A 453 -21.51 5.00 19.43
N TYR A 454 -20.55 4.51 18.62
CA TYR A 454 -20.82 3.67 17.47
C TYR A 454 -20.53 2.21 17.79
N ARG A 455 -21.52 1.34 17.58
CA ARG A 455 -21.39 -0.10 17.65
C ARG A 455 -21.45 -0.68 16.24
N TYR A 456 -20.54 -1.60 15.95
CA TYR A 456 -20.49 -2.32 14.68
C TYR A 456 -21.08 -3.71 14.88
N ASP A 457 -22.17 -3.99 14.18
CA ASP A 457 -22.88 -5.27 14.21
C ASP A 457 -22.58 -6.04 12.91
N TYR A 458 -22.25 -7.32 13.02
CA TYR A 458 -21.77 -8.14 11.90
C TYR A 458 -22.74 -9.29 11.63
N ALA A 459 -23.04 -9.54 10.36
CA ALA A 459 -23.88 -10.65 9.92
C ALA A 459 -23.33 -11.28 8.63
N ILE A 460 -23.60 -12.56 8.41
CA ILE A 460 -23.33 -13.20 7.11
C ILE A 460 -24.22 -12.55 6.05
N ASN A 461 -23.63 -12.28 4.90
CA ASN A 461 -24.32 -11.83 3.72
C ASN A 461 -24.55 -13.08 2.84
N LEU A 462 -25.74 -13.69 2.96
CA LEU A 462 -26.12 -14.91 2.23
C LEU A 462 -26.35 -14.62 0.74
#